data_AF-K6BXV2-F1
#
_entry.id   AF-K6BXV2-F1
#
_cell.length_a   1.000
_cell.length_b   1.000
_cell.length_c   1.000
_cell.angle_alpha   90.00
_cell.angle_beta   90.00
_cell.angle_gamma   90.00
#
_symmetry.space_group_name_H-M   'P 1'
#
loop_
_entity.id
_entity.type
_entity.pdbx_description
1 polymer ?
#
loop_
_entity_poly.entity_id
_entity_poly.type
_entity_poly.pdbx_seq_one_letter_code
_entity_poly.pdbx_strand_id
1 'polypeptide(L)'
;MGVQWSGKVQVFIVVIEIILLLTFFAIGFNHVDYTLFVPFAPTGIEGILAAALVGFLSMVGWDGIVASAEEIKNPTWTIPISIISSILIVMLLYIGLLFVSVGVVPWTELGASKTPVFLASEQILGGIGPLLINMVIVIALPATANPFILCISRTAFAMARNGLLPRRFSHIYSQYNTPVWAIILGVSIQILFTINSSINIAVSATGFLYIITFIFTLVAFFISRKKTTDIDQDQQFKVPLYPLLPF
;
A
#
# COMPACT_ATOMS: atom_id res chain seq x y z
N MET A 1 15.32 4.67 -20.55
CA MET A 1 14.37 5.67 -19.98
C MET A 1 13.60 5.17 -18.74
N GLY A 2 13.99 4.05 -18.09
CA GLY A 2 13.07 3.20 -17.32
C GLY A 2 12.64 3.66 -15.91
N VAL A 3 13.55 3.70 -14.94
CA VAL A 3 13.15 3.78 -13.51
C VAL A 3 13.08 5.22 -12.98
N GLN A 4 14.05 6.07 -13.28
CA GLN A 4 14.09 7.45 -12.75
C GLN A 4 12.95 8.33 -13.29
N TRP A 5 12.58 8.15 -14.55
CA TRP A 5 11.44 8.85 -15.16
C TRP A 5 10.11 8.33 -14.62
N SER A 6 9.95 7.00 -14.52
CA SER A 6 8.79 6.39 -13.85
C SER A 6 8.62 6.91 -12.43
N GLY A 7 9.71 7.02 -11.66
CA GLY A 7 9.68 7.59 -10.30
C GLY A 7 9.20 9.05 -10.24
N LYS A 8 9.63 9.92 -11.17
CA LYS A 8 9.16 11.31 -11.21
C LYS A 8 7.68 11.42 -11.54
N VAL A 9 7.21 10.64 -12.52
CA VAL A 9 5.79 10.58 -12.89
C VAL A 9 4.96 10.03 -11.73
N GLN A 10 5.45 8.99 -11.06
CA GLN A 10 4.81 8.43 -9.87
C GLN A 10 4.63 9.47 -8.76
N VAL A 11 5.69 10.21 -8.42
CA VAL A 11 5.62 11.25 -7.38
C VAL A 11 4.63 12.34 -7.77
N PHE A 12 4.64 12.77 -9.03
CA PHE A 12 3.68 13.77 -9.52
C PHE A 12 2.23 13.31 -9.36
N ILE A 13 1.94 12.06 -9.73
CA ILE A 13 0.59 11.49 -9.59
C ILE A 13 0.17 11.40 -8.12
N VAL A 14 1.03 10.86 -7.24
CA VAL A 14 0.73 10.73 -5.81
C VAL A 14 0.49 12.10 -5.15
N VAL A 15 1.26 13.13 -5.53
CA VAL A 15 1.03 14.49 -5.02
C VAL A 15 -0.35 15.01 -5.44
N ILE A 16 -0.75 14.78 -6.69
CA ILE A 16 -2.09 15.14 -7.17
C ILE A 16 -3.17 14.39 -6.38
N GLU A 17 -3.03 13.09 -6.17
CA GLU A 17 -3.98 12.29 -5.39
C GLU A 17 -4.15 12.82 -3.96
N ILE A 18 -3.03 13.12 -3.28
CA ILE A 18 -3.05 13.69 -1.94
C ILE A 18 -3.77 15.05 -1.95
N ILE A 19 -3.48 15.92 -2.91
CA ILE A 19 -4.16 17.23 -3.03
C ILE A 19 -5.68 17.05 -3.23
N LEU A 20 -6.09 16.11 -4.09
CA LEU A 20 -7.50 15.84 -4.35
C LEU A 20 -8.20 15.27 -3.11
N LEU A 21 -7.55 14.37 -2.37
CA LEU A 21 -8.07 13.85 -1.10
C LEU A 21 -8.17 14.94 -0.02
N LEU A 22 -7.15 15.77 0.13
CA LEU A 22 -7.18 16.88 1.10
C LEU A 22 -8.28 17.90 0.74
N THR A 23 -8.50 18.13 -0.55
CA THR A 23 -9.61 18.99 -1.04
C THR A 23 -10.97 18.37 -0.70
N PHE A 24 -11.12 17.07 -0.93
CA PHE A 24 -12.32 16.32 -0.53
C PHE A 24 -12.56 16.44 0.98
N PHE A 25 -11.51 16.33 1.81
CA PHE A 25 -11.65 16.50 3.26
C PHE A 25 -12.04 17.92 3.65
N ALA A 26 -11.38 18.94 3.07
CA ALA A 26 -11.64 20.33 3.39
C ALA A 26 -13.09 20.75 3.06
N ILE A 27 -13.63 20.28 1.94
CA ILE A 27 -15.01 20.56 1.55
C ILE A 27 -15.98 19.72 2.39
N GLY A 28 -15.69 18.43 2.53
CA GLY A 28 -16.53 17.47 3.24
C GLY A 28 -16.69 17.79 4.72
N PHE A 29 -15.66 18.37 5.36
CA PHE A 29 -15.71 18.75 6.78
C PHE A 29 -16.91 19.66 7.12
N ASN A 30 -17.29 20.57 6.21
CA ASN A 30 -18.43 21.48 6.42
C ASN A 30 -19.79 20.79 6.28
N HIS A 31 -19.83 19.58 5.74
CA HIS A 31 -21.04 18.79 5.49
C HIS A 31 -21.22 17.66 6.52
N VAL A 32 -20.29 17.53 7.48
CA VAL A 32 -20.32 16.48 8.48
C VAL A 32 -21.48 16.71 9.46
N ASP A 33 -22.41 15.76 9.50
CA ASP A 33 -23.42 15.62 10.53
C ASP A 33 -22.90 14.69 11.63
N TYR A 34 -22.63 15.27 12.81
CA TYR A 34 -22.10 14.53 13.94
C TYR A 34 -23.08 13.49 14.51
N THR A 35 -24.37 13.59 14.21
CA THR A 35 -25.36 12.61 14.65
C THR A 35 -25.16 11.24 14.00
N LEU A 36 -24.55 11.20 12.82
CA LEU A 36 -24.23 9.96 12.10
C LEU A 36 -23.13 9.12 12.77
N PHE A 37 -22.34 9.72 13.68
CA PHE A 37 -21.38 8.97 14.51
C PHE A 37 -22.04 8.31 15.72
N VAL A 38 -23.36 8.45 15.92
CA VAL A 38 -24.05 7.87 17.07
C VAL A 38 -25.00 6.76 16.60
N PRO A 39 -24.87 5.53 17.13
CA PRO A 39 -23.85 5.06 18.07
C PRO A 39 -22.48 4.88 17.40
N PHE A 40 -21.39 5.21 18.10
CA PHE A 40 -20.02 5.15 17.55
C PHE A 40 -19.57 3.71 17.25
N ALA A 41 -19.98 2.76 18.08
CA ALA A 41 -19.64 1.35 17.95
C ALA A 41 -20.93 0.52 17.88
N PRO A 42 -21.68 0.59 16.76
CA PRO A 42 -22.97 -0.11 16.61
C PRO A 42 -22.83 -1.63 16.74
N THR A 43 -21.67 -2.16 16.36
CA THR A 43 -21.30 -3.59 16.41
C THR A 43 -20.36 -3.93 17.57
N GLY A 44 -20.17 -3.00 18.52
CA GLY A 44 -19.29 -3.17 19.67
C GLY A 44 -17.80 -3.31 19.30
N ILE A 45 -17.02 -3.82 20.26
CA ILE A 45 -15.56 -3.96 20.13
C ILE A 45 -15.18 -4.97 19.03
N GLU A 46 -15.98 -6.03 18.84
CA GLU A 46 -15.72 -7.03 17.81
C GLU A 46 -15.72 -6.42 16.41
N GLY A 47 -16.69 -5.54 16.11
CA GLY A 47 -16.74 -4.82 14.85
C GLY A 47 -15.56 -3.86 14.66
N ILE A 48 -15.11 -3.19 15.73
CA ILE A 48 -13.92 -2.32 15.69
C ILE A 48 -12.68 -3.15 15.35
N LEU A 49 -12.49 -4.31 15.99
CA LEU A 49 -11.33 -5.18 15.73
C LEU A 49 -11.36 -5.75 14.30
N ALA A 50 -12.55 -6.15 13.82
CA ALA A 50 -12.71 -6.61 12.45
C ALA A 50 -12.39 -5.50 11.42
N ALA A 51 -12.90 -4.28 11.64
CA ALA A 51 -12.63 -3.13 10.78
C ALA A 51 -11.14 -2.73 10.83
N ALA A 52 -10.50 -2.78 12.00
CA ALA A 52 -9.08 -2.50 12.16
C ALA A 52 -8.21 -3.49 11.36
N LEU A 53 -8.56 -4.78 11.35
CA LEU A 53 -7.86 -5.78 10.55
C LEU A 53 -8.00 -5.50 9.04
N VAL A 54 -9.21 -5.20 8.56
CA VAL A 54 -9.44 -4.86 7.14
C VAL A 54 -8.74 -3.56 6.77
N GLY A 55 -8.78 -2.56 7.65
CA GLY A 55 -8.06 -1.29 7.48
C GLY A 55 -6.54 -1.50 7.39
N PHE A 56 -5.97 -2.34 8.26
CA PHE A 56 -4.55 -2.71 8.20
C PHE A 56 -4.18 -3.41 6.88
N LEU A 57 -5.00 -4.37 6.44
CA LEU A 57 -4.79 -5.03 5.14
C LEU A 57 -4.91 -4.07 3.96
N SER A 58 -5.67 -2.99 4.11
CA SER A 58 -5.80 -1.94 3.09
C SER A 58 -4.56 -1.03 3.01
N MET A 59 -3.69 -1.05 4.02
CA MET A 59 -2.43 -0.31 4.05
C MET A 59 -1.23 -1.12 3.53
N VAL A 60 -1.46 -2.33 3.02
CA VAL A 60 -0.40 -3.19 2.45
C VAL A 60 0.33 -2.48 1.30
N GLY A 61 1.65 -2.62 1.26
CA GLY A 61 2.52 -2.03 0.24
C GLY A 61 3.68 -1.20 0.79
N TRP A 62 3.68 -0.89 2.09
CA TRP A 62 4.77 -0.17 2.75
C TRP A 62 6.11 -0.93 2.73
N ASP A 63 6.07 -2.26 2.71
CA ASP A 63 7.22 -3.17 2.68
C ASP A 63 7.85 -3.30 1.28
N GLY A 64 7.13 -2.88 0.23
CA GLY A 64 7.60 -2.99 -1.16
C GLY A 64 8.89 -2.21 -1.47
N ILE A 65 9.21 -1.19 -0.66
CA ILE A 65 10.44 -0.42 -0.80
C ILE A 65 11.70 -1.29 -0.63
N VAL A 66 11.61 -2.38 0.15
CA VAL A 66 12.73 -3.29 0.44
C VAL A 66 13.20 -4.02 -0.81
N ALA A 67 12.29 -4.34 -1.73
CA ALA A 67 12.65 -5.02 -2.98
C ALA A 67 13.57 -4.17 -3.88
N SER A 68 13.60 -2.86 -3.68
CA SER A 68 14.45 -1.92 -4.41
C SER A 68 15.63 -1.41 -3.57
N ALA A 69 15.96 -2.07 -2.47
CA ALA A 69 17.04 -1.64 -1.56
C ALA A 69 18.39 -1.45 -2.27
N GLU A 70 18.72 -2.28 -3.28
CA GLU A 70 19.95 -2.17 -4.08
C GLU A 70 20.03 -0.86 -4.90
N GLU A 71 18.90 -0.18 -5.13
CA GLU A 71 18.80 1.05 -5.92
C GLU A 71 18.64 2.32 -5.06
N ILE A 72 18.51 2.17 -3.73
CA ILE A 72 18.26 3.26 -2.79
C ILE A 72 19.58 3.84 -2.29
N LYS A 73 19.69 5.17 -2.29
CA LYS A 73 20.79 5.86 -1.62
C LYS A 73 20.63 5.76 -0.11
N ASN A 74 21.68 5.30 0.59
CA ASN A 74 21.70 5.11 2.05
C ASN A 74 20.51 4.27 2.57
N PRO A 75 20.36 3.01 2.11
CA PRO A 75 19.19 2.18 2.40
C PRO A 75 18.97 1.97 3.90
N THR A 76 20.04 1.94 4.70
CA THR A 76 20.02 1.82 6.17
C THR A 76 19.08 2.82 6.86
N TRP A 77 19.02 4.06 6.37
CA TRP A 77 18.21 5.12 6.98
C TRP A 77 16.98 5.44 6.14
N THR A 78 17.13 5.40 4.82
CA THR A 78 16.03 5.74 3.90
C THR A 78 14.88 4.75 3.98
N ILE A 79 15.16 3.44 4.09
CA ILE A 79 14.11 2.41 4.13
C ILE A 79 13.25 2.54 5.41
N PRO A 80 13.82 2.55 6.64
CA PRO A 80 13.01 2.66 7.86
C PRO A 80 12.19 3.95 7.92
N ILE A 81 12.78 5.09 7.57
CA ILE A 81 12.10 6.39 7.59
C ILE A 81 10.94 6.40 6.58
N SER A 82 11.14 5.84 5.39
CA SER A 82 10.10 5.77 4.36
C SER A 82 8.93 4.87 4.80
N ILE A 83 9.20 3.73 5.43
CA ILE A 83 8.17 2.83 5.96
C ILE A 83 7.34 3.56 7.03
N ILE A 84 7.99 4.12 8.05
CA ILE A 84 7.27 4.76 9.17
C ILE A 84 6.48 5.98 8.68
N SER A 85 7.08 6.84 7.86
CA SER A 85 6.42 8.04 7.35
C SER A 85 5.25 7.70 6.42
N SER A 86 5.39 6.71 5.53
CA SER A 86 4.30 6.29 4.65
C SER A 86 3.11 5.73 5.42
N ILE A 87 3.35 4.86 6.41
CA ILE A 87 2.29 4.31 7.27
C ILE A 87 1.56 5.44 8.01
N LEU A 88 2.30 6.37 8.62
CA LEU A 88 1.70 7.47 9.37
C LEU A 88 0.84 8.38 8.48
N ILE A 89 1.35 8.76 7.30
CA ILE A 89 0.65 9.62 6.36
C ILE A 89 -0.63 8.93 5.86
N VAL A 90 -0.52 7.66 5.41
CA VAL A 90 -1.67 6.91 4.90
C VAL A 90 -2.72 6.70 6.00
N MET A 91 -2.30 6.41 7.23
CA MET A 91 -3.20 6.27 8.37
C MET A 91 -4.00 7.55 8.62
N LEU A 92 -3.36 8.72 8.61
CA LEU A 92 -4.03 10.01 8.79
C LEU A 92 -5.03 10.29 7.65
N LEU A 93 -4.65 10.00 6.41
CA LEU A 93 -5.54 10.13 5.26
C LEU A 93 -6.75 9.19 5.36
N TYR A 94 -6.55 7.95 5.83
CA TYR A 94 -7.62 6.98 6.05
C TYR A 94 -8.60 7.45 7.13
N ILE A 95 -8.09 7.96 8.26
CA ILE A 95 -8.93 8.51 9.32
C ILE A 95 -9.74 9.69 8.79
N GLY A 96 -9.12 10.61 8.04
CA GLY A 96 -9.83 11.73 7.43
C GLY A 96 -10.92 11.29 6.44
N LEU A 97 -10.62 10.29 5.60
CA LEU A 97 -11.57 9.74 4.65
C LEU A 97 -12.77 9.08 5.34
N LEU A 98 -12.53 8.26 6.37
CA LEU A 98 -13.58 7.61 7.14
C LEU A 98 -14.42 8.62 7.91
N PHE A 99 -13.79 9.60 8.55
CA PHE A 99 -14.47 10.66 9.28
C PHE A 99 -15.43 11.43 8.37
N VAL A 100 -14.96 11.89 7.21
CA VAL A 100 -15.81 12.64 6.27
C VAL A 100 -16.88 11.75 5.65
N SER A 101 -16.55 10.52 5.26
CA SER A 101 -17.53 9.63 4.60
C SER A 101 -18.67 9.25 5.54
N VAL A 102 -18.35 8.76 6.75
CA VAL A 102 -19.35 8.40 7.77
C VAL A 102 -20.08 9.62 8.30
N GLY A 103 -19.40 10.77 8.34
CA GLY A 103 -20.00 12.03 8.74
C GLY A 103 -21.02 12.58 7.74
N VAL A 104 -21.08 12.09 6.52
CA VAL A 104 -21.99 12.61 5.49
C VAL A 104 -23.02 11.56 5.04
N VAL A 105 -22.69 10.28 5.15
CA VAL A 105 -23.57 9.16 4.74
C VAL A 105 -23.62 8.12 5.87
N PRO A 106 -24.80 7.60 6.24
CA PRO A 106 -24.92 6.56 7.25
C PRO A 106 -24.04 5.34 6.97
N TRP A 107 -23.38 4.80 8.00
CA TRP A 107 -22.43 3.69 7.87
C TRP A 107 -23.06 2.43 7.23
N THR A 108 -24.36 2.21 7.42
CA THR A 108 -25.10 1.09 6.82
C THR A 108 -25.22 1.24 5.30
N GLU A 109 -25.40 2.46 4.80
CA GLU A 109 -25.46 2.73 3.36
C GLU A 109 -24.07 2.66 2.73
N LEU A 110 -23.06 3.18 3.42
CA LEU A 110 -21.66 3.03 2.99
C LEU A 110 -21.26 1.56 2.91
N GLY A 111 -21.61 0.75 3.90
CA GLY A 111 -21.32 -0.69 3.93
C GLY A 111 -22.07 -1.49 2.87
N ALA A 112 -23.25 -1.04 2.45
CA ALA A 112 -24.02 -1.66 1.36
C ALA A 112 -23.55 -1.23 -0.04
N SER A 113 -22.87 -0.09 -0.15
CA SER A 113 -22.39 0.46 -1.40
C SER A 113 -21.13 -0.23 -1.89
N LYS A 114 -21.06 -0.54 -3.20
CA LYS A 114 -19.83 -0.99 -3.86
C LYS A 114 -18.81 0.15 -4.06
N THR A 115 -19.27 1.39 -3.92
CA THR A 115 -18.51 2.61 -4.19
C THR A 115 -18.81 3.66 -3.10
N PRO A 116 -18.40 3.41 -1.84
CA PRO A 116 -18.77 4.25 -0.69
C PRO A 116 -18.27 5.69 -0.81
N VAL A 117 -17.04 5.90 -1.28
CA VAL A 117 -16.46 7.24 -1.45
C VAL A 117 -17.19 8.04 -2.55
N PHE A 118 -17.64 7.35 -3.60
CA PHE A 118 -18.45 7.97 -4.65
C PHE A 118 -19.78 8.47 -4.08
N LEU A 119 -20.47 7.63 -3.30
CA LEU A 119 -21.72 7.99 -2.63
C LEU A 119 -21.54 9.18 -1.68
N ALA A 120 -20.48 9.16 -0.87
CA ALA A 120 -20.14 10.29 0.00
C ALA A 120 -19.87 11.57 -0.81
N SER A 121 -19.16 11.47 -1.94
CA SER A 121 -18.88 12.64 -2.78
C SER A 121 -20.13 13.23 -3.44
N GLU A 122 -21.11 12.40 -3.79
CA GLU A 122 -22.39 12.84 -4.33
C GLU A 122 -23.16 13.66 -3.30
N GLN A 123 -23.14 13.22 -2.04
CA GLN A 123 -23.81 13.93 -0.96
C GLN A 123 -23.14 15.28 -0.62
N ILE A 124 -21.82 15.40 -0.80
CA ILE A 124 -21.07 16.65 -0.53
C ILE A 124 -21.14 17.65 -1.69
N LEU A 125 -20.99 17.18 -2.92
CA LEU A 125 -20.75 18.03 -4.11
C LEU A 125 -21.85 17.90 -5.19
N GLY A 126 -22.94 17.17 -4.90
CA GLY A 126 -23.93 16.80 -5.89
C GLY A 126 -23.31 15.99 -7.04
N GLY A 127 -23.87 16.11 -8.25
CA GLY A 127 -23.41 15.34 -9.42
C GLY A 127 -21.96 15.59 -9.85
N ILE A 128 -21.29 16.64 -9.35
CA ILE A 128 -19.87 16.92 -9.66
C ILE A 128 -18.93 16.03 -8.83
N GLY A 129 -19.29 15.69 -7.59
CA GLY A 129 -18.47 14.87 -6.70
C GLY A 129 -18.10 13.51 -7.30
N PRO A 130 -19.09 12.71 -7.74
CA PRO A 130 -18.92 11.49 -8.50
C PRO A 130 -17.92 11.57 -9.65
N LEU A 131 -18.02 12.63 -10.44
CA LEU A 131 -17.16 12.85 -11.60
C LEU A 131 -15.70 13.05 -11.18
N LEU A 132 -15.46 13.85 -10.13
CA LEU A 132 -14.12 14.09 -9.59
C LEU A 132 -13.52 12.83 -8.99
N ILE A 133 -14.28 12.08 -8.19
CA ILE A 133 -13.81 10.81 -7.62
C ILE A 133 -13.47 9.81 -8.71
N ASN A 134 -14.27 9.72 -9.78
CA ASN A 134 -13.95 8.83 -10.90
C ASN A 134 -12.64 9.22 -11.60
N MET A 135 -12.40 10.52 -11.81
CA MET A 135 -11.11 11.00 -12.34
C MET A 135 -9.93 10.61 -11.43
N VAL A 136 -10.08 10.76 -10.11
CA VAL A 136 -9.07 10.33 -9.12
C VAL A 136 -8.79 8.83 -9.27
N ILE A 137 -9.83 7.99 -9.32
CA ILE A 137 -9.69 6.53 -9.42
C ILE A 137 -8.95 6.13 -10.71
N VAL A 138 -9.30 6.74 -11.84
CA VAL A 138 -8.66 6.44 -13.14
C VAL A 138 -7.15 6.75 -13.12
N ILE A 139 -6.75 7.80 -12.40
CA ILE A 139 -5.34 8.18 -12.24
C ILE A 139 -4.63 7.28 -11.21
N ALA A 140 -5.32 6.93 -10.12
CA ALA A 140 -4.75 6.21 -8.99
C ALA A 140 -4.53 4.72 -9.23
N LEU A 141 -5.38 4.06 -10.02
CA LEU A 141 -5.26 2.62 -10.27
C LEU A 141 -3.92 2.27 -10.98
N PRO A 142 -3.53 2.93 -12.09
CA PRO A 142 -2.22 2.69 -12.71
C PRO A 142 -1.05 3.07 -11.82
N ALA A 143 -1.17 4.17 -11.08
CA ALA A 143 -0.14 4.62 -10.15
C ALA A 143 0.10 3.61 -9.03
N THR A 144 -0.95 2.94 -8.54
CA THR A 144 -0.83 1.87 -7.56
C THR A 144 -0.22 0.61 -8.16
N ALA A 145 -0.55 0.26 -9.41
CA ALA A 145 -0.02 -0.95 -10.06
C ALA A 145 1.50 -0.89 -10.34
N ASN A 146 2.02 0.30 -10.71
CA ASN A 146 3.43 0.50 -11.05
C ASN A 146 4.45 0.02 -9.98
N PRO A 147 4.35 0.43 -8.69
CA PRO A 147 5.26 -0.05 -7.65
C PRO A 147 5.16 -1.56 -7.41
N PHE A 148 3.98 -2.19 -7.54
CA PHE A 148 3.86 -3.64 -7.41
C PHE A 148 4.56 -4.39 -8.55
N ILE A 149 4.43 -3.93 -9.80
CA ILE A 149 5.15 -4.49 -10.94
C ILE A 149 6.68 -4.39 -10.72
N LEU A 150 7.13 -3.24 -10.24
CA LEU A 150 8.51 -2.99 -9.87
C LEU A 150 9.00 -3.95 -8.77
N CYS A 151 8.18 -4.18 -7.74
CA CYS A 151 8.49 -5.09 -6.63
C CYS A 151 8.62 -6.54 -7.12
N ILE A 152 7.62 -7.02 -7.87
CA ILE A 152 7.61 -8.39 -8.44
C ILE A 152 8.83 -8.60 -9.34
N SER A 153 9.14 -7.62 -10.20
CA SER A 153 10.25 -7.74 -11.15
C SER A 153 11.62 -7.90 -10.44
N ARG A 154 11.85 -7.17 -9.34
CA ARG A 154 13.10 -7.25 -8.58
C ARG A 154 13.21 -8.52 -7.76
N THR A 155 12.11 -8.96 -7.15
CA THR A 155 12.06 -10.24 -6.43
C THR A 155 12.33 -11.40 -7.39
N ALA A 156 11.68 -11.44 -8.56
CA ALA A 156 11.90 -12.48 -9.56
C ALA A 156 13.33 -12.44 -10.13
N PHE A 157 13.90 -11.26 -10.35
CA PHE A 157 15.30 -11.09 -10.74
C PHE A 157 16.25 -11.69 -9.70
N ALA A 158 16.06 -11.37 -8.42
CA ALA A 158 16.87 -11.89 -7.32
C ALA A 158 16.76 -13.42 -7.19
N MET A 159 15.55 -13.97 -7.32
CA MET A 159 15.32 -15.42 -7.33
C MET A 159 16.02 -16.11 -8.50
N ALA A 160 15.99 -15.52 -9.70
CA ALA A 160 16.68 -16.05 -10.87
C ALA A 160 18.20 -15.96 -10.75
N ARG A 161 18.73 -14.89 -10.15
CA ARG A 161 20.16 -14.74 -9.80
C ARG A 161 20.61 -15.86 -8.85
N ASN A 162 19.75 -16.26 -7.92
CA ASN A 162 20.01 -17.33 -6.94
C ASN A 162 19.67 -18.75 -7.47
N GLY A 163 19.29 -18.89 -8.74
CA GLY A 163 19.01 -20.18 -9.36
C GLY A 163 17.64 -20.81 -9.02
N LEU A 164 16.76 -20.07 -8.33
CA LEU A 164 15.40 -20.52 -7.99
C LEU A 164 14.41 -20.37 -9.14
N LEU A 165 14.69 -19.47 -10.08
CA LEU A 165 13.91 -19.26 -11.31
C LEU A 165 14.81 -19.42 -12.55
N PRO A 166 14.23 -19.67 -13.74
CA PRO A 166 14.99 -19.73 -14.98
C PRO A 166 15.88 -18.49 -15.18
N ARG A 167 17.13 -18.69 -15.62
CA ARG A 167 18.13 -17.63 -15.84
C ARG A 167 17.67 -16.50 -16.77
N ARG A 168 16.63 -16.72 -17.58
CA ARG A 168 16.04 -15.67 -18.44
C ARG A 168 15.51 -14.48 -17.63
N PHE A 169 15.04 -14.70 -16.41
CA PHE A 169 14.51 -13.63 -15.54
C PHE A 169 15.60 -12.78 -14.87
N SER A 170 16.86 -13.24 -14.84
CA SER A 170 18.01 -12.45 -14.39
C SER A 170 18.68 -11.66 -15.51
N HIS A 171 18.12 -11.68 -16.73
CA HIS A 171 18.69 -10.91 -17.84
C HIS A 171 18.24 -9.44 -17.79
N ILE A 172 19.21 -8.53 -17.68
CA ILE A 172 18.99 -7.08 -17.70
C ILE A 172 19.26 -6.55 -19.11
N TYR A 173 18.31 -5.81 -19.68
CA TYR A 173 18.52 -5.13 -20.96
C TYR A 173 19.29 -3.81 -20.76
N SER A 174 20.41 -3.65 -21.50
CA SER A 174 21.37 -2.54 -21.35
C SER A 174 20.78 -1.14 -21.61
N GLN A 175 19.73 -1.05 -22.42
CA GLN A 175 19.08 0.23 -22.75
C GLN A 175 18.22 0.80 -21.61
N TYR A 176 17.70 -0.07 -20.73
CA TYR A 176 16.75 0.30 -19.69
C TYR A 176 17.22 -0.02 -18.27
N ASN A 177 18.26 -0.87 -18.14
CA ASN A 177 18.75 -1.42 -16.87
C ASN A 177 17.63 -2.09 -16.05
N THR A 178 16.69 -2.75 -16.74
CA THR A 178 15.52 -3.41 -16.13
C THR A 178 15.36 -4.86 -16.60
N PRO A 179 14.88 -5.79 -15.73
CA PRO A 179 14.63 -7.18 -16.08
C PRO A 179 13.28 -7.35 -16.80
N VAL A 180 13.26 -7.14 -18.12
CA VAL A 180 12.02 -7.11 -18.93
C VAL A 180 11.20 -8.40 -18.82
N TRP A 181 11.85 -9.57 -18.80
CA TRP A 181 11.14 -10.86 -18.66
C TRP A 181 10.43 -11.00 -17.31
N ALA A 182 11.02 -10.45 -16.24
CA ALA A 182 10.40 -10.48 -14.91
C ALA A 182 9.19 -9.54 -14.85
N ILE A 183 9.26 -8.39 -15.54
CA ILE A 183 8.12 -7.46 -15.70
C ILE A 183 6.98 -8.14 -16.47
N ILE A 184 7.28 -8.78 -17.61
CA ILE A 184 6.27 -9.48 -18.42
C ILE A 184 5.57 -10.53 -17.58
N LEU A 185 6.31 -11.35 -16.83
CA LEU A 185 5.73 -12.36 -15.95
C LEU A 185 4.79 -11.75 -14.91
N GLY A 186 5.22 -10.67 -14.22
CA GLY A 186 4.39 -10.00 -13.22
C GLY A 186 3.10 -9.44 -13.82
N VAL A 187 3.20 -8.74 -14.95
CA VAL A 187 2.04 -8.18 -15.66
C VAL A 187 1.11 -9.27 -16.17
N SER A 188 1.64 -10.37 -16.73
CA SER A 188 0.83 -11.50 -17.17
C SER A 188 0.04 -12.13 -16.04
N ILE A 189 0.66 -12.35 -14.87
CA ILE A 189 -0.03 -12.88 -13.68
C ILE A 189 -1.13 -11.91 -13.24
N GLN A 190 -0.85 -10.60 -13.20
CA GLN A 190 -1.81 -9.59 -12.79
C GLN A 190 -3.02 -9.52 -13.73
N ILE A 191 -2.79 -9.55 -15.05
CA ILE A 191 -3.88 -9.58 -16.06
C ILE A 191 -4.71 -10.85 -15.91
N LEU A 192 -4.06 -12.02 -15.82
CA LEU A 192 -4.77 -13.29 -15.66
C LEU A 192 -5.61 -13.31 -14.39
N PHE A 193 -5.09 -12.79 -13.28
CA PHE A 193 -5.84 -12.73 -12.03
C PHE A 193 -6.99 -11.72 -12.11
N THR A 194 -6.79 -10.57 -12.76
CA THR A 194 -7.83 -9.54 -12.94
C THR A 194 -9.01 -10.05 -13.77
N ILE A 195 -8.76 -10.86 -14.80
CA ILE A 195 -9.80 -11.42 -15.67
C ILE A 195 -10.57 -12.55 -14.99
N ASN A 196 -9.91 -13.37 -14.17
CA ASN A 196 -10.46 -14.62 -13.63
C ASN A 196 -10.92 -14.55 -12.16
N SER A 197 -10.65 -13.45 -11.45
CA SER A 197 -10.89 -13.33 -10.00
C SER A 197 -11.87 -12.21 -9.66
N SER A 198 -12.39 -12.24 -8.44
CA SER A 198 -13.20 -11.16 -7.87
C SER A 198 -12.41 -10.39 -6.82
N ILE A 199 -12.83 -9.17 -6.53
CA ILE A 199 -12.18 -8.33 -5.51
C ILE A 199 -12.15 -9.01 -4.13
N ASN A 200 -13.22 -9.74 -3.77
CA ASN A 200 -13.31 -10.45 -2.49
C ASN A 200 -12.27 -11.57 -2.37
N ILE A 201 -12.08 -12.34 -3.46
CA ILE A 201 -11.05 -13.38 -3.52
C ILE A 201 -9.66 -12.73 -3.48
N ALA A 202 -9.46 -11.64 -4.22
CA ALA A 202 -8.21 -10.90 -4.25
C ALA A 202 -7.79 -10.42 -2.85
N VAL A 203 -8.71 -9.76 -2.12
CA VAL A 203 -8.46 -9.26 -0.76
C VAL A 203 -8.18 -10.41 0.20
N SER A 204 -9.00 -11.46 0.18
CA SER A 204 -8.85 -12.60 1.09
C SER A 204 -7.53 -13.35 0.86
N ALA A 205 -7.19 -13.62 -0.41
CA ALA A 205 -5.95 -14.27 -0.78
C ALA A 205 -4.73 -13.41 -0.43
N THR A 206 -4.81 -12.10 -0.69
CA THR A 206 -3.73 -11.16 -0.34
C THR A 206 -3.49 -11.14 1.16
N GLY A 207 -4.54 -10.99 1.97
CA GLY A 207 -4.40 -11.00 3.43
C GLY A 207 -3.79 -12.28 3.96
N PHE A 208 -4.24 -13.44 3.46
CA PHE A 208 -3.68 -14.74 3.85
C PHE A 208 -2.19 -14.89 3.48
N LEU A 209 -1.83 -14.59 2.23
CA LEU A 209 -0.44 -14.66 1.76
C LEU A 209 0.47 -13.67 2.46
N TYR A 210 -0.05 -12.48 2.79
CA TYR A 210 0.70 -11.46 3.51
C TYR A 210 1.03 -11.91 4.93
N ILE A 211 0.06 -12.51 5.65
CA ILE A 211 0.29 -13.06 7.00
C ILE A 211 1.36 -14.16 6.95
N ILE A 212 1.28 -15.09 6.00
CA ILE A 212 2.28 -16.16 5.84
C ILE A 212 3.67 -15.57 5.59
N THR A 213 3.77 -14.60 4.68
CA THR A 213 5.03 -13.92 4.36
C THR A 213 5.60 -13.22 5.58
N PHE A 214 4.75 -12.60 6.39
CA PHE A 214 5.16 -11.93 7.62
C PHE A 214 5.67 -12.93 8.67
N ILE A 215 5.02 -14.09 8.84
CA ILE A 215 5.50 -15.16 9.72
C ILE A 215 6.89 -15.63 9.27
N PHE A 216 7.09 -15.91 7.98
CA PHE A 216 8.41 -16.31 7.47
C PHE A 216 9.46 -15.22 7.65
N THR A 217 9.08 -13.96 7.46
CA THR A 217 9.97 -12.81 7.67
C THR A 217 10.39 -12.70 9.14
N LEU A 218 9.46 -12.86 10.08
CA LEU A 218 9.76 -12.87 11.52
C LEU A 218 10.66 -14.04 11.90
N VAL A 219 10.39 -15.24 11.39
CA VAL A 219 11.24 -16.42 11.64
C VAL A 219 12.65 -16.20 11.08
N ALA A 220 12.75 -15.74 9.83
CA ALA A 220 14.03 -15.41 9.19
C ALA A 220 14.79 -14.33 9.95
N PHE A 221 14.07 -13.32 10.45
CA PHE A 221 14.61 -12.26 11.29
C PHE A 221 15.23 -12.81 12.58
N PHE A 222 14.50 -13.62 13.36
CA PHE A 222 15.03 -14.22 14.59
C PHE A 222 16.22 -15.15 14.32
N ILE A 223 16.22 -15.89 13.21
CA ILE A 223 17.35 -16.75 12.83
C ILE A 223 18.56 -15.92 12.42
N SER A 224 18.37 -14.89 11.59
CA SER A 224 19.44 -13.99 11.14
C SER A 224 20.08 -13.28 12.32
N ARG A 225 19.28 -12.88 13.31
CA ARG A 225 19.77 -12.20 14.51
C ARG A 225 20.70 -13.05 15.36
N LYS A 226 20.42 -14.36 15.50
CA LYS A 226 21.32 -15.29 16.19
C LYS A 226 22.69 -15.44 15.50
N LYS A 227 22.80 -15.03 14.24
CA LYS A 227 24.01 -15.14 13.42
C LYS A 227 24.71 -13.81 13.17
N THR A 228 24.15 -12.68 13.62
CA THR A 228 24.66 -11.34 13.33
C THR A 228 25.72 -10.94 14.37
N THR A 229 26.89 -10.50 13.90
CA THR A 229 28.02 -10.08 14.76
C THR A 229 27.80 -8.66 15.29
N ASP A 230 28.38 -8.30 16.44
CA ASP A 230 28.21 -6.97 17.07
C ASP A 230 28.60 -5.80 16.15
N ILE A 231 29.58 -5.98 15.26
CA ILE A 231 30.04 -4.94 14.31
C ILE A 231 28.97 -4.59 13.28
N ASP A 232 28.14 -5.55 12.87
CA ASP A 232 27.05 -5.34 11.91
C ASP A 232 25.85 -4.62 12.56
N GLN A 233 25.72 -4.68 13.89
CA GLN A 233 24.60 -4.08 14.63
C GLN A 233 24.71 -2.55 14.73
N ASP A 234 25.93 -1.99 14.75
CA ASP A 234 26.14 -0.55 14.85
C ASP A 234 25.88 0.20 13.54
N GLN A 235 25.86 -0.51 12.41
CA GLN A 235 25.50 0.04 11.10
C GLN A 235 24.02 -0.12 10.77
N GLN A 236 23.20 -0.66 11.68
CA GLN A 236 21.76 -0.89 11.47
C GLN A 236 20.92 0.19 12.14
N PHE A 237 19.72 0.42 11.59
CA PHE A 237 18.72 1.29 12.20
C PHE A 237 18.30 0.72 13.56
N LYS A 238 18.35 1.54 14.62
CA LYS A 238 17.96 1.16 15.98
C LYS A 238 16.55 1.65 16.26
N VAL A 239 15.64 0.75 16.67
CA VAL A 239 14.28 1.13 17.03
C VAL A 239 14.27 2.04 18.27
N PRO A 240 13.46 3.12 18.29
CA PRO A 240 13.31 3.93 19.50
C PRO A 240 12.65 3.10 20.62
N LEU A 241 13.03 3.33 21.88
CA LEU A 241 12.58 2.62 23.11
C LEU A 241 13.20 1.24 23.37
N TYR A 242 14.40 0.98 22.85
CA TYR A 242 15.22 -0.13 23.34
C TYR A 242 15.50 0.02 24.86
N PRO A 243 15.38 -1.04 25.69
CA PRO A 243 15.16 -2.46 25.37
C PRO A 243 13.72 -3.00 25.50
N LEU A 244 12.70 -2.15 25.59
CA LEU A 244 11.30 -2.60 25.73
C LEU A 244 10.73 -3.24 24.46
N LEU A 245 11.22 -2.82 23.29
CA LEU A 245 10.91 -3.43 22.00
C LEU A 245 12.12 -4.27 21.52
N PRO A 246 11.91 -5.53 21.12
CA PRO A 246 12.99 -6.31 20.50
C PRO A 246 13.33 -5.65 19.16
N PHE A 247 14.61 -5.29 19.03
CA PHE A 247 15.27 -4.98 17.75
C PHE A 247 14.87 -5.97 16.66
#